data_AF-A0A6A4AV74-F1
#
_entry.id   AF-A0A6A4AV74-F1
#
_cell.length_a   1.000
_cell.length_b   1.000
_cell.length_c   1.000
_cell.angle_alpha   90.00
_cell.angle_beta   90.00
_cell.angle_gamma   90.00
#
_symmetry.space_group_name_H-M   'P 1'
#
loop_
_entity.id
_entity.type
_entity.pdbx_description
1 polymer ?
#
loop_
_entity_poly.entity_id
_entity_poly.type
_entity_poly.pdbx_seq_one_letter_code
_entity_poly.pdbx_strand_id
1 'polypeptide(L)'
;MPSTPNKRHVWTVLVRAYPADDGNMLIEAMKPSKITKSQLTACNVCNLAVPHKMRVRERRCRDKACKEVSAGKPCAWYCKTQECQKLHLMTVAERGEHLTPRRGVEPVRMTAAMKAFATDLAAQGLKPSRIRNGMMTRFSLDHETLPSLQVVQRFVNHYTRSRLRNNDFIDEATNDIWEAGFTGGEADDAPFTFSWRMTADGKPWVGRGTDEDPFLVGISTKNL
;
A
#
# COMPACT_ATOMS: atom_id res chain seq x y z
N MET A 1 37.44 -36.87 5.58
CA MET A 1 36.63 -36.15 4.57
C MET A 1 37.00 -34.69 4.65
N PRO A 2 37.52 -34.05 3.59
CA PRO A 2 37.82 -32.62 3.65
C PRO A 2 36.51 -31.84 3.65
N SER A 3 36.32 -31.03 4.69
CA SER A 3 35.23 -30.06 4.78
C SER A 3 35.27 -29.13 3.57
N THR A 4 34.20 -29.13 2.77
CA THR A 4 34.03 -28.20 1.66
C THR A 4 34.18 -26.77 2.17
N PRO A 5 35.07 -25.94 1.57
CA PRO A 5 35.27 -24.58 2.03
C PRO A 5 33.98 -23.79 1.83
N ASN A 6 33.55 -23.10 2.88
CA ASN A 6 32.36 -22.27 2.91
C ASN A 6 32.52 -21.17 1.85
N LYS A 7 31.99 -21.40 0.63
CA LYS A 7 31.96 -20.41 -0.44
C LYS A 7 31.17 -19.21 0.09
N ARG A 8 31.87 -18.18 0.56
CA ARG A 8 31.26 -16.86 0.81
C ARG A 8 30.61 -16.44 -0.50
N HIS A 9 29.28 -16.52 -0.55
CA HIS A 9 28.53 -16.10 -1.72
C HIS A 9 28.81 -14.61 -1.96
N VAL A 10 29.60 -14.32 -2.99
CA VAL A 10 29.97 -12.97 -3.41
C VAL A 10 28.72 -12.25 -3.90
N TRP A 11 28.57 -10.99 -3.49
CA TRP A 11 27.49 -10.14 -3.96
C TRP A 11 27.95 -9.41 -5.23
N THR A 12 27.20 -9.56 -6.32
CA THR A 12 27.40 -8.81 -7.55
C THR A 12 26.62 -7.50 -7.44
N VAL A 13 27.30 -6.37 -7.55
CA VAL A 13 26.65 -5.05 -7.53
C VAL A 13 26.06 -4.78 -8.92
N LEU A 14 24.76 -4.50 -8.96
CA LEU A 14 24.03 -4.20 -10.20
C LEU A 14 24.00 -2.70 -10.46
N VAL A 15 23.71 -1.91 -9.41
CA VAL A 15 23.80 -0.44 -9.43
C VAL A 15 24.35 0.06 -8.11
N ARG A 16 25.07 1.19 -8.14
CA ARG A 16 25.72 1.78 -6.97
C ARG A 16 25.31 3.23 -6.84
N ALA A 17 24.76 3.58 -5.67
CA ALA A 17 24.40 4.95 -5.30
C ALA A 17 23.48 5.67 -6.33
N TYR A 18 22.53 4.94 -6.91
CA TYR A 18 21.48 5.52 -7.78
C TYR A 18 20.37 6.16 -6.93
N PRO A 19 19.54 7.07 -7.47
CA PRO A 19 18.32 7.48 -6.80
C PRO A 19 17.49 6.26 -6.37
N ALA A 20 16.90 6.31 -5.17
CA ALA A 20 16.17 5.18 -4.60
C ALA A 20 15.00 4.76 -5.48
N ASP A 21 14.36 5.70 -6.18
CA ASP A 21 13.26 5.40 -7.11
C ASP A 21 13.72 4.55 -8.29
N ASP A 22 14.85 4.88 -8.91
CA ASP A 22 15.45 4.08 -9.99
C ASP A 22 15.87 2.69 -9.48
N GLY A 23 16.44 2.63 -8.27
CA GLY A 23 16.76 1.37 -7.61
C GLY A 23 15.52 0.51 -7.36
N ASN A 24 14.39 1.12 -6.98
CA ASN A 24 13.11 0.44 -6.81
C ASN A 24 12.54 -0.02 -8.15
N MET A 25 12.62 0.78 -9.21
CA MET A 25 12.23 0.36 -10.56
C MET A 25 13.01 -0.87 -11.03
N LEU A 26 14.33 -0.89 -10.80
CA LEU A 26 15.16 -2.05 -11.08
C LEU A 26 14.68 -3.29 -10.31
N ILE A 27 14.34 -3.15 -9.03
CA ILE A 27 13.83 -4.27 -8.21
C ILE A 27 12.45 -4.74 -8.68
N GLU A 28 11.59 -3.83 -9.12
CA GLU A 28 10.28 -4.16 -9.71
C GLU A 28 10.43 -4.90 -11.04
N ALA A 29 11.44 -4.52 -11.83
CA ALA A 29 11.78 -5.21 -13.06
C ALA A 29 12.40 -6.60 -12.81
N MET A 30 12.96 -6.90 -11.64
CA MET A 30 13.47 -8.24 -11.30
C MET A 30 12.35 -9.26 -11.06
N LYS A 31 12.71 -10.54 -10.87
CA LYS A 31 11.75 -11.54 -10.42
C LYS A 31 11.17 -11.19 -9.05
N PRO A 32 9.89 -11.51 -8.81
CA PRO A 32 9.22 -11.22 -7.55
C PRO A 32 10.03 -11.71 -6.35
N SER A 33 10.28 -10.80 -5.42
CA SER A 33 11.05 -11.06 -4.21
C SER A 33 10.33 -10.53 -2.98
N LYS A 34 10.63 -11.11 -1.81
CA LYS A 34 10.13 -10.65 -0.51
C LYS A 34 11.28 -10.27 0.41
N ILE A 35 11.12 -9.19 1.17
CA ILE A 35 12.09 -8.79 2.19
C ILE A 35 12.07 -9.84 3.30
N THR A 36 13.24 -10.36 3.64
CA THR A 36 13.43 -11.33 4.74
C THR A 36 14.23 -10.75 5.89
N LYS A 37 15.03 -9.71 5.65
CA LYS A 37 15.76 -8.98 6.68
C LYS A 37 15.74 -7.49 6.35
N SER A 38 15.65 -6.66 7.39
CA SER A 38 15.71 -5.20 7.27
C SER A 38 16.37 -4.64 8.53
N GLN A 39 17.49 -3.95 8.37
CA GLN A 39 18.26 -3.39 9.48
C GLN A 39 18.85 -2.03 9.13
N LEU A 40 19.17 -1.24 10.16
CA LEU A 40 19.86 0.03 10.01
C LEU A 40 21.33 -0.13 10.40
N THR A 41 22.23 0.36 9.56
CA THR A 41 23.69 0.32 9.78
C THR A 41 24.30 1.67 9.47
N ALA A 42 25.57 1.88 9.84
CA ALA A 42 26.32 3.06 9.39
C ALA A 42 26.30 3.14 7.85
N CYS A 43 26.06 4.34 7.31
CA CYS A 43 25.95 4.52 5.87
C CYS A 43 27.33 4.42 5.20
N ASN A 44 27.39 3.66 4.11
CA ASN A 44 28.53 3.61 3.19
C ASN A 44 28.10 3.74 1.72
N VAL A 45 26.87 4.20 1.48
CA VAL A 45 26.30 4.34 0.13
C VAL A 45 26.61 5.71 -0.47
N CYS A 46 26.70 6.75 0.37
CA CYS A 46 26.99 8.11 -0.06
C CYS A 46 28.21 8.67 0.66
N ASN A 47 28.74 9.78 0.17
CA ASN A 47 29.97 10.40 0.67
C ASN A 47 29.70 11.57 1.65
N LEU A 48 28.50 11.66 2.24
CA LEU A 48 28.24 12.68 3.25
C LEU A 48 29.13 12.45 4.48
N ALA A 49 29.88 13.47 4.86
CA ALA A 49 30.77 13.44 6.01
C ALA A 49 30.01 13.28 7.35
N VAL A 50 28.76 13.73 7.42
CA VAL A 50 27.94 13.66 8.63
C VAL A 50 27.53 12.20 8.89
N PRO A 51 27.79 11.64 10.09
CA PRO A 51 27.34 10.29 10.44
C PRO A 51 25.82 10.14 10.30
N HIS A 52 25.39 9.13 9.55
CA HIS A 52 23.99 8.80 9.38
C HIS A 52 23.83 7.31 9.07
N LYS A 53 22.58 6.85 8.99
CA LYS A 53 22.26 5.44 8.78
C LYS A 53 21.90 5.16 7.32
N MET A 54 22.24 3.97 6.86
CA MET A 54 21.62 3.35 5.69
C MET A 54 20.72 2.20 6.13
N ARG A 55 19.67 1.93 5.36
CA ARG A 55 18.82 0.77 5.54
C ARG A 55 19.27 -0.35 4.61
N VAL A 56 19.68 -1.46 5.21
CA VAL A 56 20.07 -2.68 4.49
C VAL A 56 18.89 -3.64 4.53
N ARG A 57 18.40 -4.05 3.35
CA ARG A 57 17.36 -5.07 3.22
C ARG A 57 17.88 -6.22 2.38
N GLU A 58 17.65 -7.44 2.86
CA GLU A 58 17.84 -8.66 2.06
C GLU A 58 16.48 -9.19 1.62
N ARG A 59 16.39 -9.57 0.35
CA ARG A 59 15.22 -10.11 -0.32
C ARG A 59 15.50 -11.51 -0.83
N ARG A 60 14.54 -12.42 -0.70
CA ARG A 60 14.57 -13.76 -1.31
C ARG A 60 13.58 -13.84 -2.45
N CYS A 61 13.91 -14.66 -3.45
CA CYS A 61 12.99 -15.02 -4.51
C CYS A 61 11.68 -15.59 -3.91
N ARG A 62 10.55 -15.16 -4.47
CA ARG A 62 9.22 -15.72 -4.20
C ARG A 62 8.45 -16.07 -5.48
N ASP A 63 9.12 -16.00 -6.62
CA ASP A 63 8.54 -16.24 -7.94
C ASP A 63 7.96 -17.66 -8.03
N LYS A 64 6.74 -17.77 -8.58
CA LYS A 64 6.01 -19.05 -8.63
C LYS A 64 6.70 -20.07 -9.53
N ALA A 65 7.27 -19.66 -10.66
CA ALA A 65 7.99 -20.57 -11.54
C ALA A 65 9.24 -21.14 -10.84
N CYS A 66 9.97 -20.32 -10.07
CA CYS A 66 11.04 -20.86 -9.21
C CYS A 66 10.51 -21.84 -8.15
N LYS A 67 9.32 -21.62 -7.60
CA LYS A 67 8.70 -22.53 -6.63
C LYS A 67 8.28 -23.86 -7.27
N GLU A 68 7.76 -23.84 -8.50
CA GLU A 68 7.34 -25.05 -9.23
C GLU A 68 8.52 -25.99 -9.50
N VAL A 69 9.67 -25.44 -9.91
CA VAL A 69 10.89 -26.22 -10.19
C VAL A 69 11.65 -26.62 -8.91
N SER A 70 11.28 -26.05 -7.75
CA SER A 70 12.10 -26.09 -6.54
C SER A 70 12.40 -27.48 -5.97
N ALA A 71 11.63 -28.53 -6.32
CA ALA A 71 11.78 -29.88 -5.74
C ALA A 71 11.98 -29.85 -4.20
N GLY A 72 11.29 -28.92 -3.51
CA GLY A 72 11.39 -28.71 -2.06
C GLY A 72 12.56 -27.84 -1.57
N LYS A 73 13.51 -27.45 -2.43
CA LYS A 73 14.66 -26.60 -2.08
C LYS A 73 14.40 -25.13 -2.40
N PRO A 74 14.62 -24.18 -1.45
CA PRO A 74 14.41 -22.77 -1.73
C PRO A 74 15.33 -22.28 -2.85
N CYS A 75 14.80 -21.39 -3.69
CA CYS A 75 15.56 -20.71 -4.73
C CYS A 75 16.79 -20.01 -4.13
N ALA A 76 17.96 -20.23 -4.75
CA ALA A 76 19.25 -19.77 -4.25
C ALA A 76 19.51 -18.27 -4.48
N TRP A 77 18.68 -17.60 -5.28
CA TRP A 77 18.81 -16.17 -5.57
C TRP A 77 18.40 -15.27 -4.41
N TYR A 78 19.20 -14.23 -4.19
CA TYR A 78 18.95 -13.14 -3.25
C TYR A 78 19.22 -11.79 -3.91
N CYS A 79 18.46 -10.78 -3.48
CA CYS A 79 18.74 -9.38 -3.75
C CYS A 79 18.99 -8.63 -2.43
N LYS A 80 19.94 -7.71 -2.43
CA LYS A 80 20.26 -6.84 -1.31
C LYS A 80 20.15 -5.40 -1.76
N THR A 81 19.48 -4.58 -0.96
CA THR A 81 19.37 -3.15 -1.17
C THR A 81 20.00 -2.42 0.00
N GLN A 82 20.82 -1.41 -0.28
CA GLN A 82 21.40 -0.52 0.72
C GLN A 82 20.97 0.89 0.38
N GLU A 83 20.11 1.48 1.19
CA GLU A 83 19.48 2.78 0.93
C GLU A 83 19.92 3.81 1.98
N CYS A 84 20.57 4.89 1.55
CA CYS A 84 20.91 6.02 2.41
C CYS A 84 19.64 6.71 2.92
N GLN A 85 19.50 6.86 4.25
CA GLN A 85 18.32 7.50 4.84
C GLN A 85 18.37 9.04 4.82
N LYS A 86 19.40 9.64 4.21
CA LYS A 86 19.56 11.10 4.09
C LYS A 86 19.41 11.57 2.65
N LEU A 87 20.18 10.99 1.72
CA LEU A 87 20.16 11.38 0.31
C LEU A 87 19.27 10.49 -0.56
N HIS A 88 18.63 9.46 0.01
CA HIS A 88 17.82 8.50 -0.74
C HIS A 88 18.57 7.91 -1.95
N LEU A 89 19.87 7.66 -1.79
CA LEU A 89 20.67 6.91 -2.75
C LEU A 89 20.64 5.42 -2.40
N MET A 90 20.55 4.54 -3.39
CA MET A 90 20.43 3.10 -3.25
C MET A 90 21.50 2.36 -4.05
N THR A 91 22.12 1.38 -3.41
CA THR A 91 22.93 0.34 -4.06
C THR A 91 22.13 -0.94 -4.08
N VAL A 92 22.02 -1.59 -5.24
CA VAL A 92 21.35 -2.89 -5.43
C VAL A 92 22.39 -3.91 -5.83
N ALA A 93 22.38 -5.06 -5.16
CA ALA A 93 23.27 -6.17 -5.44
C ALA A 93 22.50 -7.49 -5.40
N GLU A 94 22.97 -8.49 -6.12
CA GLU A 94 22.40 -9.83 -6.12
C GLU A 94 23.45 -10.90 -5.82
N ARG A 95 22.99 -12.10 -5.49
CA ARG A 95 23.83 -13.30 -5.39
C ARG A 95 23.00 -14.55 -5.65
N GLY A 96 23.70 -15.60 -6.07
CA GLY A 96 23.06 -16.87 -6.42
C GLY A 96 22.21 -16.74 -7.67
N GLU A 97 21.57 -17.84 -8.05
CA GLU A 97 20.84 -17.93 -9.31
C GLU A 97 19.39 -18.35 -9.07
N HIS A 98 18.52 -17.91 -9.97
CA HIS A 98 17.16 -18.40 -10.02
C HIS A 98 17.15 -19.84 -10.53
N LEU A 99 16.25 -20.67 -10.00
CA LEU A 99 16.06 -22.06 -10.46
C LEU A 99 15.55 -22.16 -11.89
N THR A 100 14.98 -21.08 -12.43
CA THR A 100 14.49 -20.99 -13.80
C THR A 100 14.46 -19.53 -14.21
N PRO A 101 14.76 -19.19 -15.48
CA PRO A 101 14.60 -17.84 -16.00
C PRO A 101 13.13 -17.46 -16.23
N ARG A 102 12.24 -18.45 -16.46
CA ARG A 102 10.80 -18.23 -16.72
C ARG A 102 10.15 -17.52 -15.53
N ARG A 103 9.43 -16.42 -15.75
CA ARG A 103 8.61 -15.79 -14.68
C ARG A 103 7.31 -16.55 -14.47
N GLY A 104 6.91 -16.70 -13.23
CA GLY A 104 5.57 -17.20 -12.92
C GLY A 104 4.51 -16.16 -13.29
N VAL A 105 3.30 -16.62 -13.60
CA VAL A 105 2.14 -15.72 -13.75
C VAL A 105 1.79 -15.19 -12.36
N GLU A 106 2.14 -13.94 -12.09
CA GLU A 106 1.73 -13.22 -10.89
C GLU A 106 0.53 -12.33 -11.18
N PRO A 107 -0.39 -12.17 -10.21
CA PRO A 107 -1.40 -11.13 -10.29
C PRO A 107 -0.73 -9.77 -10.46
N VAL A 108 -1.26 -8.94 -11.35
CA VAL A 108 -0.79 -7.58 -11.55
C VAL A 108 -0.78 -6.83 -10.22
N ARG A 109 0.39 -6.30 -9.86
CA ARG A 109 0.58 -5.47 -8.67
C ARG A 109 0.66 -4.02 -9.10
N MET A 110 0.20 -3.12 -8.23
CA MET A 110 0.48 -1.70 -8.42
C MET A 110 1.98 -1.45 -8.21
N THR A 111 2.64 -0.94 -9.24
CA THR A 111 4.03 -0.45 -9.19
C THR A 111 4.14 0.75 -8.25
N ALA A 112 5.37 1.14 -7.88
CA ALA A 112 5.60 2.36 -7.12
C ALA A 112 4.99 3.59 -7.82
N ALA A 113 5.16 3.70 -9.14
CA ALA A 113 4.59 4.79 -9.92
C ALA A 113 3.05 4.78 -9.94
N MET A 114 2.42 3.62 -10.09
CA MET A 114 0.95 3.50 -10.00
C MET A 114 0.44 3.88 -8.61
N LYS A 115 1.17 3.54 -7.55
CA LYS A 115 0.82 3.90 -6.18
C LYS A 115 0.94 5.40 -5.94
N ALA A 116 2.01 6.04 -6.41
CA ALA A 116 2.16 7.49 -6.33
C ALA A 116 0.99 8.20 -7.04
N PHE A 117 0.70 7.79 -8.28
CA PHE A 117 -0.45 8.31 -9.03
C PHE A 117 -1.79 8.08 -8.32
N ALA A 118 -2.00 6.89 -7.75
CA ALA A 118 -3.20 6.59 -6.97
C ALA A 118 -3.30 7.45 -5.71
N THR A 119 -2.18 7.68 -5.03
CA THR A 119 -2.09 8.52 -3.83
C THR A 119 -2.46 9.96 -4.15
N ASP A 120 -1.94 10.53 -5.25
CA ASP A 120 -2.25 11.90 -5.66
C ASP A 120 -3.73 12.09 -5.99
N LEU A 121 -4.31 11.14 -6.74
CA LEU A 121 -5.75 11.19 -7.08
C LEU A 121 -6.64 10.89 -5.87
N ALA A 122 -6.20 10.00 -4.97
CA ALA A 122 -6.93 9.73 -3.73
C ALA A 122 -6.92 10.96 -2.80
N ALA A 123 -5.83 11.72 -2.74
CA ALA A 123 -5.76 12.98 -2.00
C ALA A 123 -6.71 14.06 -2.57
N GLN A 124 -7.00 13.98 -3.87
CA GLN A 124 -8.02 14.82 -4.53
C GLN A 124 -9.46 14.27 -4.38
N GLY A 125 -9.66 13.17 -3.63
CA GLY A 125 -10.99 12.59 -3.41
C GLY A 125 -11.54 11.73 -4.56
N LEU A 126 -10.72 11.37 -5.56
CA LEU A 126 -11.21 10.51 -6.66
C LEU A 126 -11.51 9.08 -6.17
N LYS A 127 -12.62 8.52 -6.68
CA LYS A 127 -13.02 7.13 -6.37
C LYS A 127 -12.03 6.11 -6.96
N PRO A 128 -11.80 4.96 -6.30
CA PRO A 128 -10.86 3.92 -6.79
C PRO A 128 -11.11 3.44 -8.22
N SER A 129 -12.37 3.41 -8.68
CA SER A 129 -12.70 3.05 -10.07
C SER A 129 -12.19 4.07 -11.09
N ARG A 130 -12.30 5.37 -10.77
CA ARG A 130 -11.76 6.45 -11.60
C ARG A 130 -10.23 6.43 -11.60
N ILE A 131 -9.62 6.18 -10.45
CA ILE A 131 -8.16 6.01 -10.33
C ILE A 131 -7.67 4.86 -11.20
N ARG A 132 -8.32 3.70 -11.15
CA ARG A 132 -7.98 2.55 -12.00
C ARG A 132 -8.07 2.88 -13.48
N ASN A 133 -9.14 3.54 -13.92
CA ASN A 133 -9.29 3.92 -15.32
C ASN A 133 -8.23 4.95 -15.74
N GLY A 134 -7.89 5.89 -14.86
CA GLY A 134 -6.78 6.82 -15.07
C GLY A 134 -5.43 6.12 -15.23
N MET A 135 -5.19 5.02 -14.52
CA MET A 135 -3.95 4.22 -14.69
C MET A 135 -3.83 3.63 -16.08
N MET A 136 -4.94 3.13 -16.65
CA MET A 136 -4.96 2.55 -18.00
C MET A 136 -4.39 3.55 -19.01
N THR A 137 -4.87 4.80 -18.96
CA THR A 137 -4.40 5.87 -19.86
C THR A 137 -3.01 6.39 -19.50
N ARG A 138 -2.73 6.62 -18.21
CA ARG A 138 -1.48 7.26 -17.74
C ARG A 138 -0.23 6.39 -17.96
N PHE A 139 -0.39 5.07 -17.91
CA PHE A 139 0.70 4.10 -18.02
C PHE A 139 0.58 3.22 -19.27
N SER A 140 -0.34 3.55 -20.19
CA SER A 140 -0.57 2.80 -21.43
C SER A 140 -0.76 1.29 -21.19
N LEU A 141 -1.60 0.93 -20.21
CA LEU A 141 -1.84 -0.45 -19.80
C LEU A 141 -2.99 -1.07 -20.59
N ASP A 142 -2.90 -2.37 -20.85
CA ASP A 142 -4.00 -3.18 -21.36
C ASP A 142 -4.78 -3.88 -20.22
N HIS A 143 -5.78 -4.69 -20.57
CA HIS A 143 -6.61 -5.37 -19.57
C HIS A 143 -5.85 -6.47 -18.78
N GLU A 144 -4.74 -7.00 -19.34
CA GLU A 144 -3.91 -8.04 -18.72
C GLU A 144 -2.89 -7.47 -17.74
N THR A 145 -2.45 -6.23 -17.98
CA THR A 145 -1.42 -5.52 -17.20
C THR A 145 -1.98 -4.45 -16.27
N LEU A 146 -3.28 -4.18 -16.34
CA LEU A 146 -3.97 -3.25 -15.46
C LEU A 146 -4.33 -3.92 -14.12
N PRO A 147 -3.97 -3.31 -12.97
CA PRO A 147 -4.39 -3.83 -11.67
C PRO A 147 -5.91 -3.96 -11.59
N SER A 148 -6.40 -5.04 -10.96
CA SER A 148 -7.83 -5.22 -10.74
C SER A 148 -8.39 -4.12 -9.83
N LEU A 149 -9.69 -3.84 -9.95
CA LEU A 149 -10.34 -2.83 -9.10
C LEU A 149 -10.16 -3.12 -7.61
N GLN A 150 -10.24 -4.40 -7.23
CA GLN A 150 -10.04 -4.83 -5.85
C GLN A 150 -8.63 -4.48 -5.33
N VAL A 151 -7.59 -4.61 -6.16
CA VAL A 151 -6.22 -4.25 -5.78
C VAL A 151 -6.11 -2.74 -5.56
N VAL A 152 -6.67 -1.93 -6.46
CA VAL A 152 -6.67 -0.46 -6.34
C VAL A 152 -7.47 -0.02 -5.11
N GLN A 153 -8.66 -0.57 -4.88
CA GLN A 153 -9.49 -0.29 -3.71
C GLN A 153 -8.75 -0.58 -2.40
N ARG A 154 -8.13 -1.75 -2.27
CA ARG A 154 -7.37 -2.12 -1.06
C ARG A 154 -6.26 -1.10 -0.77
N PHE A 155 -5.52 -0.68 -1.80
CA PHE A 155 -4.46 0.31 -1.62
C PHE A 155 -5.01 1.69 -1.25
N VAL A 156 -5.96 2.21 -2.03
CA VAL A 156 -6.53 3.55 -1.85
C VAL A 156 -7.21 3.67 -0.49
N ASN A 157 -8.05 2.70 -0.11
CA ASN A 157 -8.76 2.73 1.17
C ASN A 157 -7.80 2.65 2.36
N HIS A 158 -6.71 1.90 2.24
CA HIS A 158 -5.67 1.88 3.28
C HIS A 158 -4.97 3.25 3.37
N TYR A 159 -4.60 3.84 2.24
CA TYR A 159 -3.97 5.15 2.19
C TYR A 159 -4.86 6.25 2.79
N THR A 160 -6.11 6.35 2.35
CA THR A 160 -7.04 7.40 2.83
C THR A 160 -7.29 7.30 4.33
N ARG A 161 -7.54 6.08 4.85
CA ARG A 161 -7.74 5.86 6.30
C ARG A 161 -6.50 6.17 7.13
N SER A 162 -5.31 5.85 6.63
CA SER A 162 -4.06 5.99 7.41
C SER A 162 -3.38 7.35 7.28
N ARG A 163 -3.62 8.09 6.19
CA ARG A 163 -2.86 9.31 5.85
C ARG A 163 -3.71 10.56 5.67
N LEU A 164 -4.98 10.41 5.27
CA LEU A 164 -5.85 11.56 4.98
C LEU A 164 -6.85 11.82 6.11
N ARG A 165 -6.70 11.16 7.27
CA ARG A 165 -7.66 11.23 8.39
C ARG A 165 -9.12 11.12 7.92
N ASN A 166 -9.39 10.23 6.96
CA ASN A 166 -10.72 10.10 6.36
C ASN A 166 -11.77 9.45 7.31
N ASN A 167 -11.54 9.52 8.62
CA ASN A 167 -12.55 9.34 9.66
C ASN A 167 -13.21 10.69 10.01
N ASP A 168 -12.50 11.81 9.81
CA ASP A 168 -12.98 13.16 10.15
C ASP A 168 -14.32 13.46 9.46
N PHE A 169 -14.52 12.98 8.22
CA PHE A 169 -15.81 13.09 7.52
C PHE A 169 -16.94 12.29 8.18
N ILE A 170 -16.66 11.10 8.70
CA ILE A 170 -17.67 10.28 9.38
C ILE A 170 -17.98 10.88 10.75
N ASP A 171 -16.97 11.39 11.45
CA ASP A 171 -17.14 12.06 12.75
C ASP A 171 -17.90 13.39 12.58
N GLU A 172 -17.59 14.17 11.54
CA GLU A 172 -18.30 15.40 11.15
C GLU A 172 -19.74 15.10 10.77
N ALA A 173 -19.99 14.16 9.85
CA ALA A 173 -21.35 13.76 9.48
C ALA A 173 -22.14 13.21 10.68
N THR A 174 -21.49 12.48 11.58
CA THR A 174 -22.12 11.98 12.82
C THR A 174 -22.50 13.13 13.74
N ASN A 175 -21.64 14.14 13.89
CA ASN A 175 -21.94 15.34 14.64
C ASN A 175 -23.10 16.13 14.02
N ASP A 176 -23.12 16.34 12.69
CA ASP A 176 -24.22 17.03 12.01
C ASP A 176 -25.54 16.30 12.23
N ILE A 177 -25.54 14.96 12.15
CA ILE A 177 -26.72 14.14 12.44
C ILE A 177 -27.15 14.30 13.89
N TRP A 178 -26.21 14.36 14.83
CA TRP A 178 -26.52 14.53 16.25
C TRP A 178 -27.03 15.92 16.60
N GLU A 179 -26.49 16.96 15.96
CA GLU A 179 -26.94 18.34 16.14
C GLU A 179 -28.35 18.55 15.57
N ALA A 180 -28.66 17.90 14.45
CA ALA A 180 -29.99 17.93 13.84
C ALA A 180 -30.97 16.90 14.43
N GLY A 181 -30.58 16.16 15.47
CA GLY A 181 -31.38 15.08 16.06
C GLY A 181 -32.70 15.58 16.66
N PHE A 182 -33.78 14.84 16.45
CA PHE A 182 -35.11 15.20 16.99
C PHE A 182 -35.09 15.34 18.52
N THR A 183 -35.38 16.54 19.00
CA THR A 183 -35.55 16.88 20.43
C THR A 183 -37.01 17.04 20.83
N GLY A 184 -37.91 17.21 19.86
CA GLY A 184 -39.32 17.56 20.07
C GLY A 184 -39.56 19.06 20.18
N GLY A 185 -38.52 19.88 20.32
CA GLY A 185 -38.58 21.34 20.41
C GLY A 185 -38.53 22.08 19.07
N GLU A 186 -38.38 21.37 17.96
CA GLU A 186 -38.22 21.94 16.62
C GLU A 186 -39.51 22.66 16.16
N ALA A 187 -39.38 23.67 15.31
CA ALA A 187 -40.54 24.26 14.63
C ALA A 187 -41.19 23.24 13.69
N ASP A 188 -42.46 23.46 13.34
CA ASP A 188 -43.26 22.50 12.57
C ASP A 188 -42.67 22.17 11.18
N ASP A 189 -42.05 23.17 10.56
CA ASP A 189 -41.40 23.12 9.25
C ASP A 189 -39.88 22.90 9.34
N ALA A 190 -39.31 22.87 10.54
CA ALA A 190 -37.89 22.66 10.73
C ALA A 190 -37.52 21.19 10.52
N PRO A 191 -36.54 20.89 9.64
CA PRO A 191 -36.09 19.52 9.42
C PRO A 191 -35.28 19.03 10.62
N PHE A 192 -35.43 17.76 10.92
CA PHE A 192 -34.68 17.04 11.93
C PHE A 192 -34.29 15.64 11.43
N THR A 193 -33.25 15.07 12.04
CA THR A 193 -32.80 13.71 11.79
C THR A 193 -33.35 12.76 12.83
N PHE A 194 -33.59 11.52 12.42
CA PHE A 194 -33.95 10.42 13.32
C PHE A 194 -33.36 9.10 12.83
N SER A 195 -33.21 8.15 13.74
CA SER A 195 -32.69 6.81 13.47
C SER A 195 -33.61 5.77 14.08
N TRP A 196 -33.55 4.54 13.57
CA TRP A 196 -34.31 3.42 14.13
C TRP A 196 -33.82 3.06 15.55
N ARG A 197 -32.59 3.42 15.91
CA ARG A 197 -32.00 3.25 17.24
C ARG A 197 -31.55 4.59 17.79
N MET A 198 -31.55 4.69 19.11
CA MET A 198 -31.04 5.85 19.83
C MET A 198 -29.88 5.43 20.72
N THR A 199 -28.93 6.33 20.92
CA THR A 199 -27.89 6.21 21.95
C THR A 199 -28.50 6.39 23.34
N ALA A 200 -27.76 6.02 24.39
CA ALA A 200 -28.19 6.23 25.77
C ALA A 200 -28.49 7.71 26.09
N ASP A 201 -27.81 8.63 25.41
CA ASP A 201 -27.96 10.07 25.57
C ASP A 201 -29.09 10.67 24.70
N GLY A 202 -29.92 9.83 24.07
CA GLY A 202 -31.07 10.27 23.27
C GLY A 202 -30.72 10.83 21.90
N LYS A 203 -29.50 10.60 21.39
CA LYS A 203 -29.10 10.99 20.03
C LYS A 203 -29.38 9.87 19.01
N PRO A 204 -29.67 10.20 17.73
CA PRO A 204 -29.79 9.19 16.67
C PRO A 204 -28.55 8.28 16.58
N TRP A 205 -28.76 6.96 16.54
CA TRP A 205 -27.68 6.00 16.34
C TRP A 205 -27.18 6.04 14.90
N VAL A 206 -25.88 6.29 14.74
CA VAL A 206 -25.18 6.30 13.46
C VAL A 206 -24.30 5.05 13.38
N GLY A 207 -24.77 4.03 12.65
CA GLY A 207 -24.06 2.76 12.52
C GLY A 207 -22.85 2.84 11.59
N ARG A 208 -21.93 1.86 11.67
CA ARG A 208 -20.69 1.85 10.88
C ARG A 208 -20.84 1.42 9.41
N GLY A 209 -22.07 1.13 8.97
CA GLY A 209 -22.37 0.72 7.60
C GLY A 209 -22.03 -0.74 7.29
N THR A 210 -21.95 -1.60 8.31
CA THR A 210 -21.87 -3.06 8.12
C THR A 210 -23.26 -3.68 8.13
N ASP A 211 -23.39 -4.94 7.72
CA ASP A 211 -24.69 -5.64 7.72
C ASP A 211 -25.25 -5.77 9.16
N GLU A 212 -24.38 -5.97 10.15
CA GLU A 212 -24.77 -6.04 11.57
C GLU A 212 -24.94 -4.68 12.25
N ASP A 213 -24.39 -3.61 11.68
CA ASP A 213 -24.40 -2.23 12.21
C ASP A 213 -24.61 -1.22 11.07
N PRO A 214 -25.80 -1.21 10.44
CA PRO A 214 -26.06 -0.41 9.25
C PRO A 214 -26.14 1.08 9.56
N PHE A 215 -25.66 1.91 8.64
CA PHE A 215 -25.83 3.37 8.68
C PHE A 215 -27.18 3.72 8.06
N LEU A 216 -28.20 4.02 8.89
CA LEU A 216 -29.53 4.39 8.43
C LEU A 216 -30.04 5.59 9.22
N VAL A 217 -30.21 6.73 8.53
CA VAL A 217 -30.70 7.99 9.11
C VAL A 217 -31.78 8.55 8.21
N GLY A 218 -32.94 8.86 8.80
CA GLY A 218 -34.05 9.56 8.15
C GLY A 218 -33.99 11.05 8.43
N ILE A 219 -34.53 11.85 7.51
CA ILE A 219 -34.74 13.29 7.67
C ILE A 219 -36.25 13.53 7.48
N SER A 220 -36.86 14.27 8.40
CA SER A 220 -38.28 14.64 8.34
C SER A 220 -38.50 16.04 8.91
N THR A 221 -39.67 16.60 8.64
CA THR A 221 -40.28 17.75 9.34
C THR A 221 -41.47 17.24 10.15
N LYS A 222 -42.02 18.06 11.06
CA LYS A 222 -43.22 17.68 11.83
C LYS A 222 -44.49 17.77 10.96
N ASN A 223 -44.51 18.73 10.04
CA ASN A 223 -45.53 18.85 9.00
C ASN A 223 -44.93 18.46 7.65
N LEU A 224 -45.60 17.53 6.96
CA LEU A 224 -45.28 17.06 5.61
C LEU A 224 -46.08 17.81 4.55
#